data_AF-A0A2C5Z864-F1
#
_entry.id   AF-A0A2C5Z864-F1
#
_cell.length_a   1.000
_cell.length_b   1.000
_cell.length_c   1.000
_cell.angle_alpha   90.00
_cell.angle_beta   90.00
_cell.angle_gamma   90.00
#
_symmetry.space_group_name_H-M   'P 1'
#
loop_
_entity.id
_entity.type
_entity.pdbx_description
1 polymer ?
#
loop_
_entity_poly.entity_id
_entity_poly.type
_entity_poly.pdbx_seq_one_letter_code
_entity_poly.pdbx_strand_id
1 'polypeptide(L)'
;MAPPISPLQHMPLRLSLRALFSTTSKLSAPPPPSSLSSSIDETLNAGRRTTTAPTAPKSSAATANKAFPATLNSLAPQKTSAASDQLLKIVRSSSSKKRPPKSTSFGKASKDLFDRITARQSGPDRIARFDEERQRQESADYLTQMPRRFKPGDLYSPHDLSPAEMSKYRRRPHRSRDVVDALGINPLDHYKNFTLLSQFTSSSGQVLKPELTGLRSVNQRKVAKMIRRAQGMGIYPKIHAHPEMLRQEFYPETARSRRLI
;
A
#
# COMPACT_ATOMS: atom_id res chain seq x y z
N MET A 1 -2.08 -25.34 52.04
CA MET A 1 -1.60 -24.10 52.70
C MET A 1 -1.91 -22.95 51.77
N ALA A 2 -3.00 -22.23 52.04
CA ALA A 2 -3.45 -21.06 51.28
C ALA A 2 -3.18 -19.79 52.12
N PRO A 3 -2.79 -18.66 51.52
CA PRO A 3 -2.56 -17.43 52.27
C PRO A 3 -3.87 -16.63 52.51
N PRO A 4 -4.01 -15.95 53.67
CA PRO A 4 -5.22 -15.25 54.06
C PRO A 4 -5.39 -13.87 53.42
N ILE A 5 -6.66 -13.49 53.28
CA ILE A 5 -7.22 -12.27 52.70
C ILE A 5 -7.16 -11.13 53.73
N SER A 6 -6.69 -9.95 53.30
CA SER A 6 -6.74 -8.70 54.07
C SER A 6 -7.88 -7.79 53.56
N PRO A 7 -8.79 -7.30 54.42
CA PRO A 7 -9.73 -6.22 54.06
C PRO A 7 -9.35 -4.91 54.76
N LEU A 8 -9.42 -3.76 54.04
CA LEU A 8 -9.36 -2.34 54.48
C LEU A 8 -8.79 -1.54 53.29
N GLN A 9 -9.34 -0.45 52.75
CA GLN A 9 -10.10 0.68 53.29
C GLN A 9 -10.93 1.33 52.16
N HIS A 10 -12.14 1.76 52.49
CA HIS A 10 -12.89 2.75 51.73
C HIS A 10 -12.48 4.17 52.19
N MET A 11 -12.31 5.08 51.24
CA MET A 11 -12.35 6.52 51.47
C MET A 11 -13.28 7.19 50.44
N PRO A 12 -14.21 8.04 50.86
CA PRO A 12 -15.18 8.70 49.99
C PRO A 12 -14.75 10.14 49.68
N LEU A 13 -14.86 10.62 48.44
CA LEU A 13 -14.96 12.07 48.19
C LEU A 13 -15.89 12.39 47.02
N ARG A 14 -16.74 13.37 47.33
CA ARG A 14 -17.84 13.97 46.59
C ARG A 14 -17.37 14.75 45.36
N LEU A 15 -18.24 14.90 44.36
CA LEU A 15 -18.50 16.21 43.72
C LEU A 15 -19.85 16.22 42.98
N SER A 16 -20.41 17.41 42.83
CA SER A 16 -21.84 17.70 42.68
C SER A 16 -22.33 17.93 41.23
N LEU A 17 -23.61 17.60 41.00
CA LEU A 17 -24.70 18.37 40.35
C LEU A 17 -24.47 19.32 39.14
N ARG A 18 -25.49 19.30 38.26
CA ARG A 18 -25.87 20.15 37.10
C ARG A 18 -25.22 19.76 35.76
N ALA A 19 -25.92 19.68 34.63
CA ALA A 19 -27.04 20.52 34.18
C ALA A 19 -28.03 19.80 33.24
N LEU A 20 -29.20 20.44 33.12
CA LEU A 20 -30.37 20.14 32.29
C LEU A 20 -30.19 20.55 30.82
N PHE A 21 -31.23 20.25 30.02
CA PHE A 21 -31.59 20.70 28.66
C PHE A 21 -31.21 19.75 27.51
N SER A 22 -32.16 18.96 26.97
CA SER A 22 -33.25 19.33 26.04
C SER A 22 -32.81 19.28 24.57
N THR A 23 -33.17 18.20 23.88
CA THR A 23 -33.04 18.08 22.42
C THR A 23 -34.43 17.95 21.80
N THR A 24 -34.92 19.05 21.22
CA THR A 24 -36.09 19.06 20.34
C THR A 24 -35.66 18.80 18.90
N SER A 25 -36.33 17.86 18.26
CA SER A 25 -36.31 17.50 16.84
C SER A 25 -36.53 18.69 15.91
N LYS A 26 -35.75 18.81 14.83
CA LYS A 26 -35.96 19.78 13.76
C LYS A 26 -36.49 19.08 12.50
N LEU A 27 -37.77 19.31 12.23
CA LEU A 27 -38.53 18.87 11.08
C LEU A 27 -38.36 19.84 9.89
N SER A 28 -38.53 19.27 8.71
CA SER A 28 -38.65 19.80 7.35
C SER A 28 -39.62 20.99 7.14
N ALA A 29 -39.30 21.91 6.21
CA ALA A 29 -40.15 22.51 5.13
C ALA A 29 -39.60 23.91 4.63
N PRO A 30 -40.20 24.63 3.64
CA PRO A 30 -39.73 24.81 2.24
C PRO A 30 -39.42 26.29 1.83
N PRO A 31 -38.93 26.57 0.59
CA PRO A 31 -38.59 27.93 0.15
C PRO A 31 -39.77 28.78 -0.38
N PRO A 32 -39.69 30.12 -0.34
CA PRO A 32 -40.77 31.04 -0.71
C PRO A 32 -40.80 31.42 -2.21
N PRO A 33 -41.97 31.83 -2.76
CA PRO A 33 -42.09 32.40 -4.10
C PRO A 33 -42.06 33.95 -4.08
N SER A 34 -41.45 34.56 -5.11
CA SER A 34 -41.50 36.01 -5.35
C SER A 34 -42.01 36.31 -6.76
N SER A 35 -43.06 37.12 -6.82
CA SER A 35 -43.85 37.55 -7.98
C SER A 35 -43.37 38.88 -8.58
N LEU A 36 -43.32 38.91 -9.92
CA LEU A 36 -43.82 39.90 -10.91
C LEU A 36 -43.72 41.44 -10.75
N SER A 37 -43.53 42.05 -11.93
CA SER A 37 -43.78 43.45 -12.39
C SER A 37 -42.64 44.47 -12.15
N SER A 38 -42.31 45.41 -13.04
CA SER A 38 -43.02 46.03 -14.17
C SER A 38 -42.04 46.69 -15.17
N SER A 39 -42.49 46.79 -16.43
CA SER A 39 -41.90 47.47 -17.60
C SER A 39 -41.83 49.00 -17.48
N ILE A 40 -40.84 49.62 -18.14
CA ILE A 40 -40.95 50.95 -18.78
C ILE A 40 -40.11 50.94 -20.09
N ASP A 41 -40.73 51.44 -21.16
CA ASP A 41 -40.31 51.52 -22.56
C ASP A 41 -39.63 52.85 -22.93
N GLU A 42 -38.96 52.84 -24.11
CA GLU A 42 -38.74 53.94 -25.07
C GLU A 42 -37.85 55.15 -24.68
N THR A 43 -37.03 55.81 -25.52
CA THR A 43 -36.84 55.87 -26.99
C THR A 43 -35.59 56.71 -27.36
N LEU A 44 -35.06 56.50 -28.60
CA LEU A 44 -34.36 57.48 -29.49
C LEU A 44 -32.93 57.96 -29.11
N ASN A 45 -31.96 58.21 -30.01
CA ASN A 45 -31.78 58.07 -31.47
C ASN A 45 -30.30 58.44 -31.82
N ALA A 46 -29.84 57.92 -32.96
CA ALA A 46 -28.84 58.48 -33.89
C ALA A 46 -27.33 58.45 -33.58
N GLY A 47 -26.59 57.73 -34.46
CA GLY A 47 -25.31 58.27 -34.99
C GLY A 47 -24.16 57.29 -35.28
N ARG A 48 -24.19 56.61 -36.45
CA ARG A 48 -23.09 56.48 -37.46
C ARG A 48 -21.65 56.18 -36.93
N ARG A 49 -20.95 55.08 -37.30
CA ARG A 49 -20.43 54.72 -38.64
C ARG A 49 -19.77 53.32 -38.61
N THR A 50 -20.11 52.51 -39.62
CA THR A 50 -19.28 51.66 -40.51
C THR A 50 -17.79 51.55 -40.18
N THR A 51 -17.14 50.36 -40.17
CA THR A 51 -16.71 49.62 -41.39
C THR A 51 -16.38 48.13 -41.15
N THR A 52 -16.90 47.27 -42.05
CA THR A 52 -16.26 46.11 -42.72
C THR A 52 -15.71 44.88 -41.96
N ALA A 53 -16.51 43.79 -42.06
CA ALA A 53 -16.28 42.34 -42.28
C ALA A 53 -14.85 41.77 -42.53
N PRO A 54 -14.59 40.42 -42.58
CA PRO A 54 -15.51 39.24 -42.59
C PRO A 54 -15.12 38.09 -41.59
N THR A 55 -16.03 37.31 -40.95
CA THR A 55 -16.84 36.13 -41.40
C THR A 55 -16.02 35.06 -42.15
N ALA A 56 -15.98 33.75 -41.87
CA ALA A 56 -16.79 32.77 -41.11
C ALA A 56 -15.93 31.47 -40.97
N PRO A 57 -16.43 30.23 -40.76
CA PRO A 57 -17.71 29.77 -40.22
C PRO A 57 -17.58 28.68 -39.14
N LYS A 58 -18.64 28.57 -38.32
CA LYS A 58 -19.05 27.30 -37.72
C LYS A 58 -19.68 26.44 -38.82
N SER A 59 -19.23 25.20 -38.97
CA SER A 59 -19.93 24.18 -39.74
C SER A 59 -20.32 23.00 -38.86
N SER A 60 -21.51 22.51 -39.18
CA SER A 60 -22.34 21.53 -38.54
C SER A 60 -21.91 20.08 -38.82
N ALA A 61 -22.34 19.21 -37.90
CA ALA A 61 -22.54 17.78 -37.97
C ALA A 61 -22.59 17.11 -39.37
N ALA A 62 -21.87 15.98 -39.51
CA ALA A 62 -22.45 14.65 -39.73
C ALA A 62 -21.36 13.57 -39.90
N THR A 63 -21.67 12.36 -39.41
CA THR A 63 -21.14 11.05 -39.83
C THR A 63 -19.75 10.63 -39.33
N ALA A 64 -19.73 9.82 -38.26
CA ALA A 64 -19.25 8.43 -38.30
C ALA A 64 -19.16 7.86 -36.88
N ASN A 65 -20.12 7.01 -36.53
CA ASN A 65 -20.04 6.12 -35.38
C ASN A 65 -18.87 5.15 -35.59
N LYS A 66 -17.73 5.39 -34.93
CA LYS A 66 -16.75 4.33 -34.67
C LYS A 66 -17.13 3.66 -33.36
N ALA A 67 -17.86 2.56 -33.50
CA ALA A 67 -18.06 1.58 -32.46
C ALA A 67 -16.70 1.12 -31.92
N PHE A 68 -16.44 1.39 -30.65
CA PHE A 68 -15.43 0.66 -29.90
C PHE A 68 -16.10 -0.65 -29.45
N PRO A 69 -15.55 -1.83 -29.79
CA PRO A 69 -16.11 -3.08 -29.32
C PRO A 69 -15.96 -3.15 -27.80
N ALA A 70 -17.10 -3.19 -27.12
CA ALA A 70 -17.21 -3.71 -25.77
C ALA A 70 -16.82 -5.19 -25.79
N THR A 71 -15.57 -5.50 -25.48
CA THR A 71 -15.17 -6.85 -25.10
C THR A 71 -15.27 -6.98 -23.58
N LEU A 72 -16.25 -7.78 -23.18
CA LEU A 72 -16.39 -8.34 -21.85
C LEU A 72 -15.10 -9.06 -21.47
N ASN A 73 -14.32 -8.49 -20.56
CA ASN A 73 -13.27 -9.22 -19.85
C ASN A 73 -13.92 -10.09 -18.77
N SER A 74 -14.43 -11.24 -19.20
CA SER A 74 -14.55 -12.42 -18.35
C SER A 74 -13.14 -12.81 -17.90
N LEU A 75 -12.85 -12.64 -16.60
CA LEU A 75 -11.66 -13.20 -15.97
C LEU A 75 -11.82 -14.72 -15.88
N ALA A 76 -11.61 -15.41 -17.01
CA ALA A 76 -11.19 -16.79 -17.00
C ALA A 76 -9.71 -16.85 -16.60
N PRO A 77 -9.27 -17.82 -15.78
CA PRO A 77 -7.87 -18.01 -15.47
C PRO A 77 -7.14 -18.37 -16.78
N GLN A 78 -6.40 -17.41 -17.32
CA GLN A 78 -5.40 -17.65 -18.35
C GLN A 78 -4.47 -18.73 -17.80
N LYS A 79 -4.55 -19.93 -18.37
CA LYS A 79 -3.65 -21.06 -18.13
C LYS A 79 -2.23 -20.64 -18.53
N THR A 80 -1.54 -19.95 -17.64
CA THR A 80 -0.08 -19.83 -17.69
C THR A 80 0.51 -21.17 -17.26
N SER A 81 0.53 -22.16 -18.15
CA SER A 81 1.37 -23.34 -17.90
C SER A 81 1.94 -24.02 -19.15
N ALA A 82 1.43 -23.78 -20.35
CA ALA A 82 2.01 -24.43 -21.54
C ALA A 82 3.44 -23.94 -21.86
N ALA A 83 3.73 -22.63 -21.70
CA ALA A 83 5.03 -22.06 -22.04
C ALA A 83 6.11 -22.30 -20.95
N SER A 84 5.72 -22.28 -19.67
CA SER A 84 6.63 -22.63 -18.56
C SER A 84 6.95 -24.13 -18.55
N ASP A 85 5.98 -24.98 -18.88
CA ASP A 85 6.20 -26.42 -19.01
C ASP A 85 7.07 -26.76 -20.23
N GLN A 86 6.98 -25.98 -21.31
CA GLN A 86 7.87 -26.14 -22.46
C GLN A 86 9.30 -25.65 -22.19
N LEU A 87 9.49 -24.56 -21.44
CA LEU A 87 10.83 -24.12 -21.02
C LEU A 87 11.50 -25.12 -20.04
N LEU A 88 10.73 -25.69 -19.11
CA LEU A 88 11.21 -26.75 -18.21
C LEU A 88 11.52 -28.05 -18.97
N LYS A 89 10.81 -28.36 -20.06
CA LYS A 89 11.15 -29.48 -20.97
C LYS A 89 12.43 -29.23 -21.76
N ILE A 90 12.70 -27.98 -22.17
CA ILE A 90 13.91 -27.65 -22.93
C ILE A 90 15.16 -27.78 -22.04
N VAL A 91 15.11 -27.30 -20.79
CA VAL A 91 16.22 -27.46 -19.82
C VAL A 91 16.40 -28.92 -19.41
N ARG A 92 15.33 -29.72 -19.35
CA ARG A 92 15.43 -31.19 -19.18
C ARG A 92 15.96 -31.90 -20.43
N SER A 93 15.80 -31.34 -21.63
CA SER A 93 16.26 -31.94 -22.88
C SER A 93 17.71 -31.59 -23.25
N SER A 94 18.30 -30.56 -22.64
CA SER A 94 19.70 -30.17 -22.85
C SER A 94 20.68 -30.77 -21.85
N SER A 95 20.21 -31.56 -20.86
CA SER A 95 21.10 -32.45 -20.12
C SER A 95 21.50 -33.60 -21.04
N SER A 96 22.59 -33.39 -21.79
CA SER A 96 23.52 -34.38 -22.31
C SER A 96 22.97 -35.79 -22.55
N LYS A 97 23.00 -36.26 -23.81
CA LYS A 97 23.14 -37.69 -24.14
C LYS A 97 24.31 -38.27 -23.32
N LYS A 98 24.04 -38.72 -22.09
CA LYS A 98 24.91 -39.64 -21.37
C LYS A 98 24.76 -40.94 -22.13
N ARG A 99 25.74 -41.21 -22.98
CA ARG A 99 26.04 -42.57 -23.45
C ARG A 99 25.92 -43.47 -22.21
N PRO A 100 25.26 -44.64 -22.27
CA PRO A 100 25.37 -45.60 -21.17
C PRO A 100 26.88 -45.78 -20.93
N PRO A 101 27.39 -45.65 -19.70
CA PRO A 101 28.80 -45.82 -19.46
C PRO A 101 29.18 -47.17 -20.04
N LYS A 102 30.13 -47.16 -20.98
CA LYS A 102 30.79 -48.36 -21.49
C LYS A 102 31.13 -49.16 -20.24
N SER A 103 30.62 -50.38 -20.12
CA SER A 103 30.70 -51.19 -18.89
C SER A 103 32.15 -51.57 -18.61
N THR A 104 32.97 -50.62 -18.16
CA THR A 104 34.10 -50.90 -17.30
C THR A 104 33.46 -51.48 -16.06
N SER A 105 33.71 -52.76 -15.79
CA SER A 105 33.30 -53.41 -14.55
C SER A 105 33.78 -52.54 -13.39
N PHE A 106 32.89 -51.70 -12.85
CA PHE A 106 33.08 -51.07 -11.56
C PHE A 106 33.23 -52.26 -10.61
N GLY A 107 34.46 -52.50 -10.14
CA GLY A 107 34.72 -53.57 -9.20
C GLY A 107 33.75 -53.43 -8.02
N LYS A 108 33.26 -54.56 -7.48
CA LYS A 108 32.22 -54.58 -6.44
C LYS A 108 32.44 -53.52 -5.34
N ALA A 109 33.69 -53.34 -4.91
CA ALA A 109 34.11 -52.32 -3.94
C ALA A 109 33.73 -50.87 -4.31
N SER A 110 33.86 -50.47 -5.58
CA SER A 110 33.51 -49.12 -6.04
C SER A 110 32.01 -48.88 -6.11
N LYS A 111 31.22 -49.93 -6.40
CA LYS A 111 29.76 -49.91 -6.35
C LYS A 111 29.26 -49.83 -4.90
N ASP A 112 29.83 -50.63 -4.01
CA ASP A 112 29.48 -50.66 -2.59
C ASP A 112 29.77 -49.32 -1.89
N LEU A 113 30.87 -48.65 -2.28
CA LEU A 113 31.18 -47.29 -1.80
C LEU A 113 30.16 -46.26 -2.31
N PHE A 114 29.74 -46.35 -3.56
CA PHE A 114 28.70 -45.48 -4.12
C PHE A 114 27.35 -45.70 -3.43
N ASP A 115 26.95 -46.96 -3.23
CA ASP A 115 25.70 -47.34 -2.55
C ASP A 115 25.72 -46.94 -1.06
N ARG A 116 26.89 -46.98 -0.39
CA ARG A 116 27.04 -46.50 0.98
C ARG A 116 26.99 -44.96 1.07
N ILE A 117 27.52 -44.25 0.07
CA ILE A 117 27.44 -42.78 0.00
C ILE A 117 26.00 -42.35 -0.29
N THR A 118 25.30 -43.00 -1.22
CA THR A 118 23.89 -42.70 -1.51
C THR A 118 23.00 -43.07 -0.33
N ALA A 119 23.17 -44.23 0.30
CA ALA A 119 22.44 -44.62 1.51
C ALA A 119 22.70 -43.67 2.70
N ARG A 120 23.93 -43.13 2.84
CA ARG A 120 24.26 -42.09 3.82
C ARG A 120 23.67 -40.73 3.45
N GLN A 121 23.45 -40.46 2.17
CA GLN A 121 22.82 -39.25 1.67
C GLN A 121 21.28 -39.31 1.67
N SER A 122 20.69 -40.50 1.62
CA SER A 122 19.25 -40.78 1.58
C SER A 122 18.73 -41.45 2.86
N GLY A 123 19.47 -41.35 3.97
CA GLY A 123 19.04 -41.88 5.25
C GLY A 123 17.69 -41.28 5.69
N PRO A 124 16.89 -42.01 6.48
CA PRO A 124 15.55 -41.59 6.89
C PRO A 124 15.53 -40.22 7.56
N ASP A 125 16.57 -39.88 8.33
CA ASP A 125 16.72 -38.58 8.99
C ASP A 125 16.87 -37.41 8.01
N ARG A 126 17.49 -37.63 6.84
CA ARG A 126 17.60 -36.60 5.80
C ARG A 126 16.28 -36.43 5.08
N ILE A 127 15.58 -37.52 4.78
CA ILE A 127 14.24 -37.48 4.18
C ILE A 127 13.28 -36.73 5.11
N ALA A 128 13.29 -37.05 6.41
CA ALA A 128 12.50 -36.33 7.41
C ALA A 128 12.80 -34.83 7.44
N ARG A 129 14.08 -34.43 7.38
CA ARG A 129 14.47 -33.01 7.29
C ARG A 129 13.97 -32.33 6.01
N PHE A 130 14.08 -32.99 4.87
CA PHE A 130 13.55 -32.47 3.61
C PHE A 130 12.02 -32.34 3.64
N ASP A 131 11.33 -33.31 4.24
CA ASP A 131 9.87 -33.28 4.40
C ASP A 131 9.43 -32.17 5.38
N GLU A 132 10.15 -31.97 6.47
CA GLU A 132 9.93 -30.85 7.40
C GLU A 132 10.15 -29.50 6.70
N GLU A 133 11.22 -29.36 5.93
CA GLU A 133 11.50 -28.14 5.16
C GLU A 133 10.40 -27.88 4.13
N ARG A 134 9.91 -28.92 3.46
CA ARG A 134 8.78 -28.83 2.52
C ARG A 134 7.50 -28.40 3.24
N GLN A 135 7.18 -29.00 4.38
CA GLN A 135 6.01 -28.62 5.19
C GLN A 135 6.13 -27.18 5.69
N ARG A 136 7.33 -26.73 6.07
CA ARG A 136 7.59 -25.33 6.44
C ARG A 136 7.32 -24.40 5.27
N GLN A 137 7.80 -24.73 4.07
CA GLN A 137 7.54 -23.95 2.86
C GLN A 137 6.04 -23.90 2.52
N GLU A 138 5.38 -25.05 2.50
CA GLU A 138 3.93 -25.15 2.25
C GLU A 138 3.14 -24.33 3.29
N SER A 139 3.49 -24.44 4.57
CA SER A 139 2.86 -23.64 5.64
C SER A 139 3.08 -22.15 5.46
N ALA A 140 4.28 -21.72 5.02
CA ALA A 140 4.58 -20.33 4.75
C ALA A 140 3.77 -19.82 3.55
N ASP A 141 3.64 -20.61 2.49
CA ASP A 141 2.84 -20.28 1.32
C ASP A 141 1.37 -20.06 1.71
N TYR A 142 0.79 -20.94 2.53
CA TYR A 142 -0.57 -20.76 3.06
C TYR A 142 -0.73 -19.49 3.91
N LEU A 143 0.28 -19.13 4.70
CA LEU A 143 0.26 -17.87 5.47
C LEU A 143 0.28 -16.64 4.57
N THR A 144 1.01 -16.66 3.45
CA THR A 144 1.01 -15.53 2.50
C THR A 144 -0.31 -15.37 1.75
N GLN A 145 -1.05 -16.47 1.54
CA GLN A 145 -2.34 -16.45 0.88
C GLN A 145 -3.41 -15.75 1.71
N MET A 146 -3.27 -15.75 3.06
CA MET A 146 -4.17 -15.11 4.01
C MET A 146 -3.86 -13.60 4.14
N PRO A 147 -4.67 -12.70 3.54
CA PRO A 147 -4.35 -11.27 3.52
C PRO A 147 -4.80 -10.54 4.79
N ARG A 148 -5.75 -11.09 5.54
CA ARG A 148 -6.26 -10.53 6.80
C ARG A 148 -5.40 -11.03 7.96
N ARG A 149 -4.96 -10.10 8.81
CA ARG A 149 -4.30 -10.41 10.09
C ARG A 149 -5.34 -10.26 11.21
N PHE A 150 -5.73 -11.38 11.82
CA PHE A 150 -6.64 -11.39 12.95
C PHE A 150 -5.93 -10.85 14.20
N LYS A 151 -6.61 -9.98 14.94
CA LYS A 151 -6.14 -9.52 16.24
C LYS A 151 -6.88 -10.26 17.35
N PRO A 152 -6.27 -10.44 18.52
CA PRO A 152 -6.99 -10.95 19.68
C PRO A 152 -8.18 -10.03 20.01
N GLY A 153 -9.35 -10.62 20.20
CA GLY A 153 -10.61 -9.89 20.42
C GLY A 153 -11.43 -9.60 19.15
N ASP A 154 -10.88 -9.83 17.96
CA ASP A 154 -11.67 -9.76 16.73
C ASP A 154 -12.63 -10.97 16.66
N LEU A 155 -13.93 -10.69 16.50
CA LEU A 155 -14.91 -11.74 16.21
C LEU A 155 -14.85 -12.09 14.72
N TYR A 156 -14.96 -13.39 14.43
CA TYR A 156 -15.04 -13.90 13.07
C TYR A 156 -16.32 -14.71 12.87
N SER A 157 -16.85 -14.63 11.65
CA SER A 157 -17.87 -15.53 11.14
C SER A 157 -17.23 -16.51 10.15
N PRO A 158 -17.86 -17.67 9.88
CA PRO A 158 -17.38 -18.56 8.82
C PRO A 158 -17.25 -17.87 7.45
N HIS A 159 -18.05 -16.83 7.21
CA HIS A 159 -17.99 -16.04 5.99
C HIS A 159 -16.71 -15.21 5.85
N ASP A 160 -16.09 -14.79 6.96
CA ASP A 160 -14.84 -14.03 6.96
C ASP A 160 -13.64 -14.81 6.42
N LEU A 161 -13.74 -16.14 6.36
CA LEU A 161 -12.74 -17.04 5.81
C LEU A 161 -12.97 -17.35 4.33
N SER A 162 -14.02 -16.80 3.73
CA SER A 162 -14.32 -16.96 2.31
C SER A 162 -13.29 -16.24 1.44
N PRO A 163 -12.92 -16.79 0.26
CA PRO A 163 -12.07 -16.09 -0.71
C PRO A 163 -12.60 -14.70 -1.11
N ALA A 164 -13.93 -14.51 -1.10
CA ALA A 164 -14.56 -13.24 -1.41
C ALA A 164 -14.22 -12.16 -0.37
N GLU A 165 -14.30 -12.48 0.92
CA GLU A 165 -13.92 -11.55 2.00
C GLU A 165 -12.41 -11.32 2.02
N MET A 166 -11.61 -12.38 1.86
CA MET A 166 -10.15 -12.26 1.77
C MET A 166 -9.71 -11.30 0.65
N SER A 167 -10.40 -11.30 -0.50
CA SER A 167 -10.10 -10.41 -1.61
C SER A 167 -10.24 -8.92 -1.24
N LYS A 168 -11.14 -8.56 -0.32
CA LYS A 168 -11.32 -7.17 0.15
C LYS A 168 -10.10 -6.69 0.93
N TYR A 169 -9.53 -7.55 1.77
CA TYR A 169 -8.34 -7.25 2.57
C TYR A 169 -7.04 -7.18 1.75
N ARG A 170 -7.02 -7.70 0.52
CA ARG A 170 -5.87 -7.52 -0.39
C ARG A 170 -5.72 -6.06 -0.85
N ARG A 171 -6.79 -5.27 -0.81
CA ARG A 171 -6.73 -3.84 -1.16
C ARG A 171 -6.12 -3.07 -0.01
N ARG A 172 -5.12 -2.23 -0.30
CA ARG A 172 -4.53 -1.34 0.71
C ARG A 172 -5.59 -0.33 1.15
N PRO A 173 -5.95 -0.26 2.45
CA PRO A 173 -6.90 0.74 2.90
C PRO A 173 -6.29 2.14 2.76
N HIS A 174 -7.10 3.09 2.29
CA HIS A 174 -6.71 4.49 2.32
C HIS A 174 -6.59 4.96 3.78
N ARG A 175 -5.54 5.71 4.11
CA ARG A 175 -5.39 6.29 5.45
C ARG A 175 -6.49 7.30 5.69
N SER A 176 -7.39 7.02 6.64
CA SER A 176 -8.54 7.89 6.91
C SER A 176 -8.13 9.23 7.53
N ARG A 177 -7.07 9.26 8.34
CA ARG A 177 -6.61 10.45 9.06
C ARG A 177 -5.22 10.87 8.60
N ASP A 178 -5.06 12.17 8.37
CA ASP A 178 -3.78 12.81 8.08
C ASP A 178 -2.85 12.71 9.30
N VAL A 179 -1.62 12.23 9.09
CA VAL A 179 -0.61 12.04 10.13
C VAL A 179 -0.19 13.37 10.78
N VAL A 180 -0.11 14.45 9.99
CA VAL A 180 0.29 15.78 10.49
C VAL A 180 -0.79 16.32 11.43
N ASP A 181 -2.07 16.17 11.06
CA ASP A 181 -3.21 16.58 11.90
C ASP A 181 -3.41 15.63 13.10
N ALA A 182 -3.06 14.35 12.97
CA ALA A 182 -3.10 13.40 14.07
C ALA A 182 -2.06 13.72 15.15
N LEU A 183 -0.86 14.15 14.74
CA LEU A 183 0.22 14.52 15.64
C LEU A 183 0.16 15.99 16.10
N GLY A 184 -0.65 16.83 15.45
CA GLY A 184 -0.81 18.24 15.82
C GLY A 184 0.45 19.09 15.60
N ILE A 185 1.35 18.67 14.71
CA ILE A 185 2.62 19.35 14.47
C ILE A 185 2.52 20.32 13.30
N ASN A 186 3.27 21.43 13.36
CA ASN A 186 3.43 22.33 12.23
C ASN A 186 4.67 21.94 11.41
N PRO A 187 4.53 21.48 10.15
CA PRO A 187 5.68 21.07 9.35
C PRO A 187 6.73 22.17 9.17
N LEU A 188 6.31 23.44 9.06
CA LEU A 188 7.24 24.53 8.75
C LEU A 188 8.32 24.74 9.81
N ASP A 189 8.03 24.40 11.07
CA ASP A 189 8.91 24.64 12.20
C ASP A 189 9.93 23.50 12.36
N HIS A 190 9.62 22.31 11.82
CA HIS A 190 10.44 21.11 11.95
C HIS A 190 11.36 20.84 10.75
N TYR A 191 11.73 21.88 9.98
CA TYR A 191 12.59 21.74 8.80
C TYR A 191 14.01 21.19 9.10
N LYS A 192 14.45 21.24 10.36
CA LYS A 192 15.74 20.70 10.82
C LYS A 192 15.69 19.19 11.12
N ASN A 193 14.50 18.58 11.19
CA ASN A 193 14.34 17.17 11.50
C ASN A 193 14.43 16.32 10.21
N PHE A 194 15.60 15.75 9.96
CA PHE A 194 15.86 14.95 8.75
C PHE A 194 15.01 13.68 8.67
N THR A 195 14.72 13.05 9.80
CA THR A 195 13.85 11.86 9.86
C THR A 195 12.42 12.20 9.47
N LEU A 196 11.93 13.40 9.81
CA LEU A 196 10.60 13.83 9.38
C LEU A 196 10.57 14.13 7.88
N LEU A 197 11.60 14.81 7.36
CA LEU A 197 11.73 15.10 5.93
C LEU A 197 11.73 13.82 5.09
N SER A 198 12.51 12.83 5.51
CA SER A 198 12.71 11.59 4.75
C SER A 198 11.44 10.76 4.57
N GLN A 199 10.49 10.83 5.52
CA GLN A 199 9.20 10.15 5.40
C GLN A 199 8.35 10.69 4.22
N PHE A 200 8.59 11.94 3.81
CA PHE A 200 7.84 12.63 2.76
C PHE A 200 8.64 12.87 1.48
N THR A 201 9.86 12.32 1.41
CA THR A 201 10.69 12.34 0.19
C THR A 201 10.94 10.94 -0.33
N SER A 202 11.13 10.81 -1.64
CA SER A 202 11.62 9.58 -2.26
C SER A 202 13.08 9.31 -1.86
N SER A 203 13.56 8.09 -2.11
CA SER A 203 14.99 7.75 -2.02
C SER A 203 15.87 8.71 -2.85
N SER A 204 15.33 9.25 -3.94
CA SER A 204 15.97 10.25 -4.81
C SER A 204 15.87 11.70 -4.30
N GLY A 205 15.34 11.95 -3.11
CA GLY A 205 15.19 13.31 -2.54
C GLY A 205 14.03 14.15 -3.11
N GLN A 206 13.23 13.60 -4.02
CA GLN A 206 12.03 14.26 -4.56
C GLN A 206 10.88 14.26 -3.54
N VAL A 207 10.07 15.33 -3.50
CA VAL A 207 8.87 15.41 -2.64
C VAL A 207 7.80 14.43 -3.15
N LEU A 208 7.29 13.58 -2.26
CA LEU A 208 6.25 12.60 -2.60
C LEU A 208 4.91 13.28 -2.92
N LYS A 209 4.13 12.66 -3.81
CA LYS A 209 2.77 13.08 -4.18
C LYS A 209 1.76 12.84 -3.04
N PRO A 210 0.64 13.59 -2.98
CA PRO A 210 -0.38 13.41 -1.94
C PRO A 210 -0.97 11.99 -1.89
N GLU A 211 -1.04 11.29 -3.03
CA GLU A 211 -1.50 9.89 -3.10
C GLU A 211 -0.59 8.93 -2.32
N LEU A 212 0.72 9.21 -2.31
CA LEU A 212 1.71 8.39 -1.61
C LEU A 212 1.81 8.78 -0.13
N THR A 213 1.73 10.07 0.18
CA THR A 213 1.83 10.57 1.56
C THR A 213 0.53 10.37 2.35
N GLY A 214 -0.62 10.36 1.66
CA GLY A 214 -1.95 10.31 2.29
C GLY A 214 -2.28 11.56 3.12
N LEU A 215 -1.62 12.68 2.84
CA LEU A 215 -1.85 13.96 3.54
C LEU A 215 -2.96 14.77 2.87
N ARG A 216 -3.62 15.62 3.65
CA ARG A 216 -4.54 16.62 3.12
C ARG A 216 -3.78 17.64 2.26
N SER A 217 -4.40 18.16 1.19
CA SER A 217 -3.75 19.08 0.26
C SER A 217 -3.13 20.33 0.93
N VAL A 218 -3.76 20.84 1.99
CA VAL A 218 -3.26 21.97 2.79
C VAL A 218 -1.95 21.60 3.50
N ASN A 219 -1.92 20.45 4.18
CA ASN A 219 -0.74 19.98 4.89
C ASN A 219 0.36 19.52 3.95
N GLN A 220 0.00 18.89 2.83
CA GLN A 220 0.93 18.56 1.74
C GLN A 220 1.69 19.80 1.25
N ARG A 221 1.02 20.96 1.11
CA ARG A 221 1.71 22.22 0.75
C ARG A 221 2.67 22.68 1.85
N LYS A 222 2.30 22.55 3.12
CA LYS A 222 3.16 22.90 4.27
C LYS A 222 4.40 21.99 4.33
N VAL A 223 4.21 20.68 4.19
CA VAL A 223 5.28 19.68 4.13
C VAL A 223 6.20 19.93 2.94
N ALA A 224 5.65 20.16 1.75
CA ALA A 224 6.45 20.49 0.58
C ALA A 224 7.24 21.80 0.75
N LYS A 225 6.66 22.81 1.41
CA LYS A 225 7.36 24.07 1.74
C LYS A 225 8.47 23.85 2.77
N MET A 226 8.24 23.01 3.79
CA MET A 226 9.27 22.59 4.75
C MET A 226 10.47 21.92 4.04
N ILE A 227 10.22 20.96 3.14
CA ILE A 227 11.29 20.25 2.41
C ILE A 227 12.07 21.21 1.51
N ARG A 228 11.37 22.05 0.73
CA ARG A 228 12.02 23.04 -0.14
C ARG A 228 12.85 24.06 0.66
N ARG A 229 12.42 24.42 1.87
CA ARG A 229 13.20 25.26 2.79
C ARG A 229 14.50 24.56 3.20
N ALA A 230 14.43 23.31 3.65
CA ALA A 230 15.60 22.54 4.04
C ALA A 230 16.60 22.35 2.87
N GLN A 231 16.09 22.06 1.67
CA GLN A 231 16.90 21.94 0.46
C GLN A 231 17.51 23.29 0.05
N GLY A 232 16.74 24.38 0.09
CA GLY A 232 17.21 25.72 -0.25
C GLY A 232 18.25 26.27 0.74
N MET A 233 18.21 25.84 2.00
CA MET A 233 19.24 26.14 3.00
C MET A 233 20.48 25.25 2.89
N GLY A 234 20.46 24.20 2.04
CA GLY A 234 21.59 23.29 1.87
C GLY A 234 21.77 22.25 2.98
N ILE A 235 20.82 22.14 3.92
CA ILE A 235 20.91 21.16 5.02
C ILE A 235 20.36 19.78 4.64
N TYR A 236 19.60 19.66 3.55
CA TYR A 236 19.02 18.40 3.08
C TYR A 236 19.30 18.17 1.60
N PRO A 237 19.80 16.99 1.18
CA PRO A 237 20.12 16.70 -0.20
C PRO A 237 18.88 16.67 -1.13
N LYS A 238 19.09 17.03 -2.39
CA LYS A 238 18.04 17.04 -3.44
C LYS A 238 17.97 15.75 -4.25
N ILE A 239 19.06 14.99 -4.33
CA ILE A 239 19.25 13.88 -5.29
C ILE A 239 19.25 12.50 -4.61
N HIS A 240 19.55 12.44 -3.32
CA HIS A 240 19.60 11.21 -2.53
C HIS A 240 19.03 11.45 -1.14
N ALA A 241 18.77 10.39 -0.38
CA ALA A 241 18.39 10.48 1.03
C ALA A 241 19.54 11.04 1.88
N HIS A 242 19.22 11.59 3.06
CA HIS A 242 20.22 12.17 3.96
C HIS A 242 21.29 11.12 4.36
N PRO A 243 22.60 11.44 4.31
CA PRO A 243 23.67 10.46 4.48
C PRO A 243 23.65 9.77 5.85
N GLU A 244 23.30 10.48 6.93
CA GLU A 244 23.17 9.87 8.27
C GLU A 244 22.08 8.78 8.35
N MET A 245 21.08 8.85 7.47
CA MET A 245 20.08 7.79 7.39
C MET A 245 20.59 6.58 6.61
N LEU A 246 21.24 6.85 5.47
CA LEU A 246 21.84 5.82 4.63
C LEU A 246 22.99 5.09 5.33
N ARG A 247 23.65 5.74 6.30
CA ARG A 247 24.73 5.13 7.09
C ARG A 247 24.34 3.79 7.71
N GLN A 248 23.09 3.63 8.15
CA GLN A 248 22.61 2.38 8.73
C GLN A 248 22.44 1.26 7.70
N GLU A 249 22.13 1.62 6.45
CA GLU A 249 21.95 0.67 5.35
C GLU A 249 23.32 0.24 4.78
N PHE A 250 24.27 1.17 4.62
CA PHE A 250 25.59 0.88 4.04
C PHE A 250 26.61 0.33 5.04
N TYR A 251 26.53 0.72 6.31
CA TYR A 251 27.52 0.34 7.35
C TYR A 251 26.86 -0.32 8.56
N PRO A 252 26.33 -1.55 8.41
CA PRO A 252 25.56 -2.22 9.47
C PRO A 252 26.37 -2.49 10.74
N GLU A 253 27.70 -2.62 10.63
CA GLU A 253 28.58 -2.88 11.78
C GLU A 253 28.62 -1.70 12.77
N THR A 254 28.50 -0.45 12.29
CA THR A 254 28.44 0.72 13.17
C THR A 254 27.12 0.78 13.96
N ALA A 255 26.02 0.34 13.35
CA ALA A 255 24.70 0.36 13.99
C ALA A 255 24.57 -0.68 15.12
N ARG A 256 25.24 -1.83 14.98
CA ARG A 256 25.26 -2.89 16.02
C ARG A 256 25.93 -2.41 17.31
N SER A 257 27.00 -1.63 17.21
CA SER A 257 27.73 -1.10 18.37
C SER A 257 26.89 -0.11 19.21
N ARG A 258 25.97 0.65 18.60
CA ARG A 258 25.08 1.59 19.30
C ARG A 258 23.92 0.95 20.07
N ARG A 259 23.60 -0.34 19.84
CA ARG A 259 22.51 -1.05 20.55
C ARG A 259 22.96 -1.74 21.85
N LEU A 260 24.24 -1.69 22.18
CA LEU A 260 24.84 -2.40 23.33
C LEU A 260 25.16 -1.48 24.52
N ILE A 261 24.56 -0.29 24.59
CA ILE A 261 24.66 0.64 25.73
C ILE A 261 23.25 0.96 26.21
#